data_AF-B5LHI1-F1
#
_entry.id   AF-B5LHI1-F1
#
_cell.length_a   1.000
_cell.length_b   1.000
_cell.length_c   1.000
_cell.angle_alpha   90.00
_cell.angle_beta   90.00
_cell.angle_gamma   90.00
#
_symmetry.space_group_name_H-M   'P 1'
#
loop_
_entity.id
_entity.type
_entity.pdbx_description
1 polymer ?
#
loop_
_entity_poly.entity_id
_entity_poly.type
_entity_poly.pdbx_seq_one_letter_code
_entity_poly.pdbx_strand_id
1 'polypeptide(L)'
;ARSFADIGDIIRGKDLFIGYNERDRKEKQKLQQNLKKIFGKIYQELISTSEKNGELQKRYKDTTNYYELREDWWTANRETVWKAITCDAQGNTYFRQTCDDNGTFSQANKYCRCNDKPNTDPPTYFDYVPQFLRWFEEWAEDL
;
A
#
# COMPACT_ATOMS: atom_id res chain seq x y z
N ALA A 1 -1.30 -2.00 10.58
CA ALA A 1 -1.75 -2.49 9.25
C ALA A 1 -2.56 -1.44 8.47
N ARG A 2 -3.46 -0.69 9.14
CA ARG A 2 -4.31 0.34 8.51
C ARG A 2 -3.53 1.41 7.74
N SER A 3 -2.54 2.02 8.40
CA SER A 3 -1.68 3.03 7.77
C SER A 3 -0.90 2.51 6.55
N PHE A 4 -0.49 1.23 6.55
CA PHE A 4 0.18 0.62 5.41
C PHE A 4 -0.76 0.50 4.19
N ALA A 5 -2.01 0.09 4.42
CA ALA A 5 -3.02 0.01 3.38
C ALA A 5 -3.40 1.39 2.82
N ASP A 6 -3.49 2.41 3.69
CA ASP A 6 -3.76 3.78 3.25
C ASP A 6 -2.60 4.38 2.46
N ILE A 7 -1.35 4.14 2.85
CA ILE A 7 -0.17 4.49 2.04
C ILE A 7 -0.26 3.80 0.67
N GLY A 8 -0.63 2.52 0.64
CA GLY A 8 -0.85 1.78 -0.61
C GLY A 8 -1.91 2.44 -1.49
N ASP A 9 -3.03 2.88 -0.93
CA ASP A 9 -4.09 3.57 -1.68
C ASP A 9 -3.68 4.97 -2.15
N ILE A 10 -2.88 5.71 -1.37
CA ILE A 10 -2.32 7.00 -1.80
C ILE A 10 -1.38 6.79 -3.00
N ILE A 11 -0.49 5.80 -2.90
CA ILE A 11 0.49 5.45 -3.95
C ILE A 11 -0.20 4.89 -5.19
N ARG A 12 -1.33 4.20 -5.07
CA ARG A 12 -2.10 3.68 -6.21
C ARG A 12 -3.13 4.68 -6.76
N GLY A 13 -3.38 5.78 -6.05
CA GLY A 13 -4.38 6.77 -6.44
C GLY A 13 -5.83 6.34 -6.16
N LYS A 14 -6.02 5.40 -5.22
CA LYS A 14 -7.32 4.88 -4.75
C LYS A 14 -7.80 5.53 -3.45
N ASP A 15 -6.96 6.35 -2.81
CA ASP A 15 -7.30 7.02 -1.56
C ASP A 15 -8.49 7.98 -1.69
N LEU A 16 -9.51 7.77 -0.88
CA LEU A 16 -10.81 8.45 -0.84
C LEU A 16 -10.80 9.71 0.02
N PHE A 17 -9.73 10.00 0.77
CA PHE A 17 -9.71 11.14 1.69
C PHE A 17 -9.84 12.48 0.95
N ILE A 18 -10.95 13.19 1.09
CA ILE A 18 -11.17 14.43 0.33
C ILE A 18 -10.57 15.69 0.97
N GLY A 19 -9.98 15.59 2.18
CA GLY A 19 -9.49 16.75 2.94
C GLY A 19 -10.57 17.38 3.83
N TYR A 20 -10.25 17.66 5.10
CA TYR A 20 -11.19 18.26 6.05
C TYR A 20 -11.43 19.74 5.77
N ASN A 21 -10.42 20.42 5.24
CA ASN A 21 -10.44 21.85 4.95
C ASN A 21 -9.76 22.14 3.58
N GLU A 22 -9.74 23.42 3.19
CA GLU A 22 -9.13 23.85 1.92
C GLU A 22 -7.62 23.56 1.84
N ARG A 23 -6.91 23.65 2.97
CA ARG A 23 -5.47 23.37 3.04
C ARG A 23 -5.21 21.90 2.77
N ASP A 24 -5.92 20.99 3.43
CA ASP A 24 -5.76 19.54 3.22
C ASP A 24 -6.02 19.14 1.76
N ARG A 25 -7.05 19.74 1.15
CA ARG A 25 -7.38 19.54 -0.28
C ARG A 25 -6.23 19.95 -1.19
N LYS A 26 -5.63 21.12 -0.93
CA LYS A 26 -4.47 21.62 -1.68
C LYS A 26 -3.25 20.73 -1.50
N GLU A 27 -2.98 20.29 -0.27
CA GLU A 27 -1.86 19.39 0.04
C GLU A 27 -2.03 18.03 -0.63
N LYS A 28 -3.22 17.42 -0.56
CA LYS A 28 -3.53 16.17 -1.28
C LYS A 28 -3.40 16.33 -2.78
N GLN A 29 -3.90 17.43 -3.35
CA GLN A 29 -3.76 17.70 -4.78
C GLN A 29 -2.29 17.80 -5.19
N LYS A 30 -1.47 18.53 -4.42
CA LYS A 30 -0.03 18.65 -4.64
C LYS A 30 0.67 17.30 -4.56
N LEU A 31 0.33 16.47 -3.57
CA LEU A 31 0.85 15.12 -3.42
C LEU A 31 0.53 14.25 -4.65
N GLN A 32 -0.74 14.22 -5.08
CA GLN A 32 -1.14 13.43 -6.25
C GLN A 32 -0.49 13.94 -7.54
N GLN A 33 -0.32 15.25 -7.72
CA GLN A 33 0.43 15.81 -8.85
C GLN A 33 1.90 15.39 -8.84
N ASN A 34 2.54 15.37 -7.68
CA ASN A 34 3.93 14.90 -7.57
C ASN A 34 4.06 13.41 -7.87
N LEU A 35 3.12 12.59 -7.40
CA LEU A 35 3.10 11.16 -7.72
C LEU A 35 2.93 10.94 -9.23
N LYS A 36 2.02 11.64 -9.90
CA LYS A 36 1.89 11.58 -11.37
C LYS A 36 3.19 11.96 -12.09
N LYS A 37 3.88 13.00 -11.63
CA LYS A 37 5.19 13.41 -12.20
C LYS A 37 6.26 12.33 -12.02
N ILE A 38 6.33 11.70 -10.85
CA ILE A 38 7.29 10.62 -10.55
C ILE A 38 6.98 9.42 -11.44
N PHE A 39 5.74 8.95 -11.46
CA PHE A 39 5.36 7.80 -12.29
C PHE A 39 5.47 8.06 -13.79
N GLY A 40 5.30 9.32 -14.24
CA GLY A 40 5.59 9.69 -15.61
C GLY A 40 7.06 9.55 -15.99
N LYS A 41 7.98 9.91 -15.08
CA LYS A 41 9.41 9.66 -15.28
C LYS A 41 9.75 8.17 -15.29
N ILE A 42 9.20 7.41 -14.34
CA ILE A 42 9.39 5.95 -14.27
C ILE A 42 8.89 5.30 -15.56
N TYR A 43 7.71 5.69 -16.04
CA TYR A 43 7.15 5.18 -17.30
C TYR A 43 8.07 5.49 -18.49
N GLN A 44 8.54 6.73 -18.63
CA GLN A 44 9.44 7.10 -19.72
C GLN A 44 10.74 6.30 -19.68
N GLU A 45 11.35 6.18 -18.51
CA GLU A 45 12.58 5.40 -18.32
C GLU A 45 12.35 3.92 -18.66
N LEU A 46 11.27 3.34 -18.16
CA LEU A 46 10.89 1.94 -18.39
C LEU A 46 10.67 1.64 -19.87
N ILE A 47 9.98 2.51 -20.60
CA ILE A 47 9.75 2.37 -22.05
C ILE A 47 11.05 2.58 -22.86
N SER A 48 11.93 3.47 -22.41
CA SER A 48 13.18 3.78 -23.13
C SER A 48 14.28 2.72 -22.96
N THR A 49 14.30 2.01 -21.84
CA THR A 49 15.36 1.06 -21.48
C THR A 49 15.00 -0.39 -21.78
N SER A 50 13.71 -0.71 -21.87
CA SER A 50 13.26 -2.09 -22.08
C SER A 50 13.20 -2.46 -23.56
N GLU A 51 13.78 -3.61 -23.90
CA GLU A 51 13.62 -4.26 -25.21
C GLU A 51 12.15 -4.65 -25.52
N LYS A 52 11.28 -4.67 -24.49
CA LYS A 52 9.85 -5.01 -24.58
C LYS A 52 8.93 -3.79 -24.58
N ASN A 53 9.43 -2.62 -25.01
CA ASN A 53 8.70 -1.36 -24.97
C ASN A 53 7.28 -1.43 -25.58
N GLY A 54 7.10 -2.14 -26.69
CA GLY A 54 5.80 -2.30 -27.34
C GLY A 54 4.79 -3.12 -26.53
N GLU A 55 5.23 -4.09 -25.73
CA GLU A 55 4.36 -4.83 -24.80
C GLU A 55 4.00 -3.97 -23.58
N LEU A 56 4.98 -3.23 -23.06
CA LEU A 56 4.81 -2.34 -21.91
C LEU A 56 3.83 -1.20 -22.21
N GLN A 57 3.91 -0.60 -23.40
CA GLN A 57 2.94 0.41 -23.85
C GLN A 57 1.51 -0.16 -23.99
N LYS A 58 1.37 -1.45 -24.36
CA LYS A 58 0.06 -2.12 -24.44
C LYS A 58 -0.52 -2.43 -23.06
N ARG A 59 0.35 -2.75 -22.07
CA ARG A 59 -0.05 -3.00 -20.67
C ARG A 59 -0.43 -1.70 -19.97
N TYR A 60 0.43 -0.70 -20.04
CA TYR A 60 0.29 0.58 -19.34
C TYR A 60 -0.33 1.63 -20.26
N LYS A 61 -1.65 1.53 -20.45
CA LYS A 61 -2.39 2.42 -21.36
C LYS A 61 -2.69 3.79 -20.76
N ASP A 62 -2.91 3.86 -19.44
CA ASP A 62 -3.09 5.12 -18.76
C ASP A 62 -1.77 5.87 -18.62
N THR A 63 -1.54 6.82 -19.52
CA THR A 63 -0.37 7.70 -19.51
C THR A 63 -0.62 9.02 -18.78
N THR A 64 -1.79 9.18 -18.14
CA THR A 64 -2.16 10.40 -17.40
C THR A 64 -2.02 10.19 -15.90
N ASN A 65 -2.55 9.08 -15.36
CA ASN A 65 -2.49 8.78 -13.93
C ASN A 65 -1.62 7.56 -13.61
N TYR A 66 -1.28 6.76 -14.62
CA TYR A 66 -0.44 5.58 -14.52
C TYR A 66 -1.00 4.51 -13.58
N TYR A 67 -2.31 4.35 -13.50
CA TYR A 67 -2.93 3.47 -12.51
C TYR A 67 -2.38 2.04 -12.55
N GLU A 68 -2.28 1.40 -13.71
CA GLU A 68 -1.75 0.03 -13.83
C GLU A 68 -0.28 -0.06 -13.40
N LEU A 69 0.55 0.94 -13.78
CA LEU A 69 1.95 1.00 -13.37
C LEU A 69 2.09 1.22 -11.86
N ARG A 70 1.21 2.04 -11.26
CA ARG A 70 1.21 2.32 -9.82
C ARG A 70 0.79 1.08 -9.00
N GLU A 71 -0.16 0.30 -9.50
CA GLU A 71 -0.54 -1.00 -8.92
C GLU A 71 0.64 -1.97 -8.95
N ASP A 72 1.24 -2.20 -10.13
CA ASP A 72 2.36 -3.13 -10.29
C ASP A 72 3.58 -2.69 -9.47
N TRP A 73 3.84 -1.38 -9.39
CA TRP A 73 4.90 -0.83 -8.53
C TRP A 73 4.62 -1.09 -7.05
N TRP A 74 3.39 -0.90 -6.58
CA TRP A 74 3.04 -1.20 -5.20
C TRP A 74 3.24 -2.68 -4.91
N THR A 75 2.71 -3.58 -5.75
CA THR A 75 2.87 -5.02 -5.58
C THR A 75 4.33 -5.45 -5.52
N ALA A 76 5.20 -4.84 -6.34
CA ALA A 76 6.63 -5.13 -6.33
C ALA A 76 7.38 -4.59 -5.09
N ASN A 77 6.93 -3.49 -4.48
CA ASN A 77 7.67 -2.79 -3.42
C ASN A 77 7.02 -2.89 -2.03
N ARG A 78 5.78 -3.40 -1.92
CA ARG A 78 4.99 -3.44 -0.67
C ARG A 78 5.70 -4.13 0.48
N GLU A 79 6.51 -5.14 0.20
CA GLU A 79 7.34 -5.83 1.21
C GLU A 79 8.40 -4.90 1.80
N THR A 80 9.11 -4.17 0.94
CA THR A 80 10.16 -3.23 1.37
C THR A 80 9.56 -2.05 2.12
N VAL A 81 8.40 -1.54 1.67
CA VAL A 81 7.65 -0.50 2.37
C VAL A 81 7.20 -0.98 3.75
N TRP A 82 6.70 -2.21 3.85
CA TRP A 82 6.31 -2.82 5.12
C TRP A 82 7.49 -2.92 6.08
N LYS A 83 8.62 -3.46 5.60
CA LYS A 83 9.86 -3.57 6.38
C LYS A 83 10.34 -2.22 6.92
N ALA A 84 10.21 -1.16 6.13
CA ALA A 84 10.58 0.19 6.55
C ALA A 84 9.64 0.72 7.65
N ILE A 85 8.33 0.51 7.51
CA ILE A 85 7.32 0.93 8.50
C ILE A 85 7.47 0.18 9.83
N THR A 86 7.88 -1.09 9.78
CA THR A 86 8.04 -1.93 10.97
C THR A 86 9.44 -1.90 11.58
N CYS A 87 10.37 -1.12 11.02
CA CYS A 87 11.80 -1.13 11.41
C CYS A 87 12.01 -0.84 12.91
N ASP A 88 11.24 0.09 13.48
CA ASP A 88 11.33 0.49 14.90
C ASP A 88 10.14 0.00 15.75
N ALA A 89 9.32 -0.88 15.18
CA ALA A 89 8.09 -1.35 15.78
C ALA A 89 8.36 -2.52 16.74
N GLN A 90 9.01 -2.26 17.87
CA GLN A 90 9.25 -3.27 18.91
C GLN A 90 8.05 -3.35 19.88
N GLY A 91 7.47 -4.54 20.04
CA GLY A 91 6.51 -4.84 21.11
C GLY A 91 5.04 -4.49 20.86
N ASN A 92 4.67 -3.99 19.68
CA ASN A 92 3.29 -3.63 19.36
C ASN A 92 2.53 -4.78 18.68
N THR A 93 1.32 -5.09 19.16
CA THR A 93 0.39 -6.04 18.52
C THR A 93 -0.40 -5.31 17.41
N TYR A 94 0.07 -5.42 16.16
CA TYR A 94 -0.55 -4.73 15.01
C TYR A 94 -1.77 -5.43 14.38
N PHE A 95 -2.07 -6.65 14.81
CA PHE A 95 -3.11 -7.49 14.22
C PHE A 95 -4.03 -8.04 15.30
N ARG A 96 -5.33 -8.11 14.98
CA ARG A 96 -6.31 -8.93 15.71
C ARG A 96 -5.81 -10.38 15.75
N GLN A 97 -6.21 -11.13 16.78
CA GLN A 97 -5.87 -12.55 16.83
C GLN A 97 -6.44 -13.26 15.60
N THR A 98 -5.61 -13.95 14.84
CA THR A 98 -6.04 -14.74 13.68
C THR A 98 -6.09 -16.21 14.04
N CYS A 99 -7.05 -16.96 13.49
CA CYS A 99 -7.07 -18.41 13.63
C CYS A 99 -5.74 -19.00 13.15
N ASP A 100 -5.13 -19.85 13.96
CA ASP A 100 -4.01 -20.67 13.55
C ASP A 100 -4.50 -22.00 12.94
N ASP A 101 -3.59 -22.75 12.33
CA ASP A 101 -3.87 -24.04 11.72
C ASP A 101 -4.32 -25.10 12.75
N ASN A 102 -4.20 -24.82 14.06
CA ASN A 102 -4.62 -25.68 15.16
C ASN A 102 -5.99 -25.28 15.75
N GLY A 103 -6.70 -24.31 15.14
CA GLY A 103 -8.01 -23.85 15.61
C GLY A 103 -7.95 -22.98 16.87
N THR A 104 -6.77 -22.47 17.25
CA THR A 104 -6.57 -21.52 18.34
C THR A 104 -6.36 -20.10 17.82
N PHE A 105 -6.55 -19.10 18.67
CA PHE A 105 -6.30 -17.71 18.31
C PHE A 105 -4.82 -17.38 18.49
N SER A 106 -4.12 -17.07 17.40
CA SER A 106 -2.73 -16.64 17.42
C SER A 106 -2.62 -15.13 17.30
N GLN A 107 -1.85 -14.51 18.19
CA GLN A 107 -1.38 -13.14 18.00
C GLN A 107 -0.05 -13.17 17.26
N ALA A 108 0.07 -12.31 16.25
CA ALA A 108 1.33 -12.11 15.57
C ALA A 108 2.34 -11.49 16.55
N ASN A 109 3.32 -12.28 16.99
CA ASN A 109 4.34 -11.87 17.95
C ASN A 109 5.54 -11.23 17.24
N LYS A 110 6.19 -10.25 17.88
CA LYS A 110 7.39 -9.54 17.38
C LYS A 110 7.17 -8.83 16.03
N TYR A 111 7.68 -9.40 14.94
CA TYR A 111 7.71 -8.83 13.59
C TYR A 111 6.53 -9.29 12.73
N CYS A 112 5.38 -9.48 13.38
CA CYS A 112 4.11 -9.80 12.74
C CYS A 112 4.07 -11.13 11.93
N ARG A 113 4.67 -12.25 12.39
CA ARG A 113 4.36 -13.62 11.90
C ARG A 113 4.60 -14.68 13.00
N CYS A 114 3.97 -15.86 12.88
CA CYS A 114 4.29 -17.05 13.67
C CYS A 114 5.73 -17.50 13.39
N ASN A 115 6.57 -17.48 14.43
CA ASN A 115 7.92 -18.04 14.67
C ASN A 115 8.98 -18.26 13.57
N ASP A 116 8.70 -18.21 12.27
CA ASP A 116 9.54 -18.94 11.31
C ASP A 116 10.25 -18.06 10.27
N LYS A 117 9.78 -16.83 10.02
CA LYS A 117 10.40 -15.93 9.01
C LYS A 117 10.30 -14.45 9.41
N PRO A 118 11.39 -13.80 9.86
CA PRO A 118 11.35 -12.39 10.21
C PRO A 118 11.21 -11.52 8.94
N ASN A 119 10.14 -10.74 8.90
CA ASN A 119 10.05 -9.46 8.19
C ASN A 119 10.28 -9.48 6.66
N THR A 120 9.79 -10.51 5.97
CA THR A 120 9.94 -10.70 4.50
C THR A 120 8.62 -10.68 3.73
N ASP A 121 7.49 -10.43 4.39
CA ASP A 121 6.20 -10.30 3.73
C ASP A 121 5.27 -9.51 4.63
N PRO A 122 4.49 -8.55 4.10
CA PRO A 122 3.39 -7.98 4.86
C PRO A 122 2.43 -9.12 5.22
N PRO A 123 2.16 -9.39 6.50
CA PRO A 123 1.26 -10.47 6.94
C PRO A 123 -0.22 -10.10 6.74
N THR A 124 -0.48 -9.19 5.80
CA THR A 124 -1.77 -8.56 5.63
C THR A 124 -2.07 -8.37 4.16
N TYR A 125 -3.29 -8.71 3.78
CA TYR A 125 -3.89 -8.37 2.49
C TYR A 125 -4.79 -7.13 2.61
N PHE A 126 -4.66 -6.37 3.70
CA PHE A 126 -5.51 -5.23 4.00
C PHE A 126 -5.34 -4.11 2.96
N ASP A 127 -4.18 -4.01 2.32
CA ASP A 127 -3.96 -3.15 1.15
C ASP A 127 -4.72 -3.61 -0.11
N TYR A 128 -5.33 -4.80 -0.12
CA TYR A 128 -6.24 -5.25 -1.20
C TYR A 128 -7.71 -5.21 -0.79
N VAL A 129 -8.03 -4.83 0.46
CA VAL A 129 -9.41 -4.58 0.91
C VAL A 129 -9.82 -3.15 0.53
N PRO A 130 -11.00 -2.89 -0.03
CA PRO A 130 -11.46 -1.53 -0.34
C PRO A 130 -11.40 -0.57 0.86
N GLN A 131 -10.87 0.64 0.68
CA GLN A 131 -10.64 1.60 1.78
C GLN A 131 -11.88 1.89 2.62
N PHE A 132 -13.05 1.99 1.99
CA PHE A 132 -14.32 2.19 2.69
C PHE A 132 -14.59 1.13 3.78
N LEU A 133 -14.36 -0.16 3.47
CA LEU A 133 -14.59 -1.24 4.43
C LEU A 133 -13.59 -1.19 5.58
N ARG A 134 -12.35 -0.74 5.30
CA ARG A 134 -11.28 -0.62 6.31
C ARG A 134 -11.57 0.51 7.29
N TRP A 135 -11.98 1.67 6.77
CA TRP A 135 -12.40 2.79 7.61
C TRP A 135 -13.66 2.43 8.41
N PHE A 136 -14.62 1.74 7.80
CA PHE A 136 -15.82 1.32 8.54
C PHE A 136 -15.49 0.37 9.72
N GLU A 137 -14.57 -0.57 9.53
CA GLU A 137 -14.08 -1.43 10.62
C GLU A 137 -13.35 -0.62 11.71
N GLU A 138 -12.49 0.33 11.33
CA GLU A 138 -11.75 1.20 12.27
C GLU A 138 -12.70 2.05 13.13
N TRP A 139 -13.68 2.69 12.50
CA TRP A 139 -14.71 3.47 13.21
C TRP A 139 -15.51 2.61 14.19
N ALA A 140 -15.74 1.34 13.88
CA ALA A 140 -16.47 0.43 14.76
C ALA A 140 -15.65 -0.08 15.95
N GLU A 141 -14.31 -0.03 15.89
CA GLU A 141 -13.44 -0.39 17.02
C GLU A 141 -13.15 0.76 17.98
N ASP A 142 -13.16 1.99 17.46
CA ASP A 142 -12.89 3.20 18.25
C ASP A 142 -14.13 3.69 19.03
N LEU A 143 -15.28 3.02 18.86
CA LEU A 143 -16.55 3.22 19.57
C LEU A 143 -16.64 2.35 20.84
#